data_AF-A0A6P5Z6U4-F1
#
_entry.id   AF-A0A6P5Z6U4-F1
#
_cell.length_a   1.000
_cell.length_b   1.000
_cell.length_c   1.000
_cell.angle_alpha   90.00
_cell.angle_beta   90.00
_cell.angle_gamma   90.00
#
_symmetry.space_group_name_H-M   'P 1'
#
loop_
_entity.id
_entity.type
_entity.pdbx_description
1 polymer ?
#
loop_
_entity_poly.entity_id
_entity_poly.type
_entity_poly.pdbx_seq_one_letter_code
_entity_poly.pdbx_strand_id
1 'polypeptide(L)'
;MVEPPHPSKCISWSPPPQGVWKINVDESAIGKPVPTSVGGVARDVRRIFSKNIGIKDSNLAEFIAVFEALSIMIEAKLNPLSEIIIESDSKYNATFNKLLNLYADFKKITYIRVFRDANHFADALARMGVNRNSDVVP
;
A
#
# COMPACT_ATOMS: atom_id res chain seq x y z
N MET A 1 16.47 -31.71 -11.28
CA MET A 1 15.44 -31.21 -12.22
C MET A 1 15.00 -29.86 -11.70
N VAL A 2 15.31 -28.78 -12.42
CA VAL A 2 14.90 -27.42 -12.06
C VAL A 2 13.58 -27.17 -12.76
N GLU A 3 12.53 -26.82 -12.01
CA GLU A 3 11.25 -26.44 -12.63
C GLU A 3 11.47 -25.24 -13.56
N PRO A 4 10.82 -25.20 -14.73
CA PRO A 4 10.92 -24.05 -15.60
C PRO A 4 10.40 -22.80 -14.88
N PRO A 5 11.04 -21.63 -15.04
CA PRO A 5 10.54 -20.40 -14.46
C PRO A 5 9.10 -20.19 -14.93
N HIS A 6 8.19 -19.97 -13.97
CA HIS A 6 6.84 -19.54 -14.30
C HIS A 6 6.97 -18.30 -15.19
N PRO A 7 6.22 -18.21 -16.31
CA PRO A 7 6.20 -17.00 -17.12
C PRO A 7 5.64 -15.86 -16.26
N SER A 8 6.54 -15.14 -15.60
CA SER A 8 6.26 -13.88 -14.92
C SER A 8 5.94 -12.91 -16.04
N LYS A 9 4.64 -12.75 -16.28
CA LYS A 9 4.13 -11.62 -17.04
C LYS A 9 4.74 -10.41 -16.33
N CYS A 10 5.70 -9.74 -16.96
CA CYS A 10 6.34 -8.57 -16.39
C CYS A 10 5.27 -7.48 -16.31
N ILE A 11 4.52 -7.47 -15.21
CA ILE A 11 3.49 -6.48 -14.94
C ILE A 11 4.22 -5.34 -14.25
N SER A 12 4.76 -4.44 -15.08
CA SER A 12 5.35 -3.20 -14.61
C SER A 12 4.25 -2.27 -14.11
N TRP A 13 4.51 -1.59 -13.01
CA TRP A 13 3.69 -0.46 -12.58
C TRP A 13 3.57 0.59 -13.70
N SER A 14 2.38 1.16 -13.86
CA SER A 14 2.11 2.30 -14.76
C SER A 14 1.72 3.54 -13.95
N PRO A 15 1.98 4.77 -14.44
CA PRO A 15 1.51 5.98 -13.78
C PRO A 15 -0.01 6.09 -13.80
N PRO A 16 -0.62 6.80 -12.84
CA PRO A 16 -2.06 7.05 -12.86
C PRO A 16 -2.47 8.00 -14.00
N PRO A 17 -3.77 8.03 -14.36
CA PRO A 17 -4.32 9.07 -15.22
C PRO A 17 -4.07 10.48 -14.67
N GLN A 18 -4.08 11.48 -15.55
CA GLN A 18 -3.91 12.87 -15.14
C GLN A 18 -4.98 13.29 -14.11
N GLY A 19 -4.55 13.94 -13.02
CA GLY A 19 -5.43 14.40 -11.95
C GLY A 19 -5.85 13.31 -10.94
N VAL A 20 -5.37 12.08 -11.12
CA VAL A 20 -5.56 10.96 -10.21
C VAL A 20 -4.25 10.67 -9.48
N TRP A 21 -4.33 10.46 -8.18
CA TRP A 21 -3.18 10.05 -7.39
C TRP A 21 -3.13 8.53 -7.24
N LYS A 22 -1.93 7.96 -7.12
CA LYS A 22 -1.80 6.52 -6.93
C LYS A 22 -0.72 6.12 -5.94
N ILE A 23 -1.10 5.25 -5.01
CA ILE A 23 -0.23 4.70 -3.99
C ILE A 23 -0.33 3.18 -3.96
N ASN A 24 0.82 2.53 -3.85
CA ASN A 24 0.92 1.09 -3.56
C ASN A 24 1.13 0.91 -2.07
N VAL A 25 0.44 -0.06 -1.47
CA VAL A 25 0.58 -0.40 -0.04
C VAL A 25 0.81 -1.90 0.12
N ASP A 26 1.43 -2.28 1.24
CA ASP A 26 1.65 -3.68 1.60
C ASP A 26 1.84 -3.81 3.11
N GLU A 27 1.56 -4.99 3.64
CA GLU A 27 1.89 -5.40 5.00
C GLU A 27 2.97 -6.50 5.02
N SER A 28 3.77 -6.53 6.09
CA SER A 28 4.73 -7.61 6.29
C SER A 28 4.73 -8.08 7.72
N ALA A 29 4.86 -9.39 7.92
CA ALA A 29 4.83 -10.02 9.22
C ALA A 29 5.90 -11.13 9.25
N ILE A 30 6.83 -11.11 10.21
CA ILE A 30 8.01 -12.01 10.22
C ILE A 30 8.23 -12.67 11.59
N GLY A 31 8.27 -14.01 11.68
CA GLY A 31 8.70 -14.72 12.90
C GLY A 31 7.60 -14.95 13.95
N LYS A 32 7.99 -15.19 15.22
CA LYS A 32 7.10 -15.42 16.39
C LYS A 32 7.70 -14.79 17.67
N PRO A 33 6.97 -13.96 18.46
CA PRO A 33 5.66 -13.37 18.12
C PRO A 33 5.81 -12.56 16.82
N VAL A 34 4.75 -12.49 16.00
CA VAL A 34 4.83 -11.95 14.63
C VAL A 34 4.86 -10.42 14.71
N PRO A 35 6.03 -9.74 14.62
CA PRO A 35 6.06 -8.31 14.50
C PRO A 35 5.64 -7.97 13.07
N THR A 36 4.78 -6.97 12.97
CA THR A 36 4.11 -6.58 11.75
C THR A 36 4.49 -5.15 11.43
N SER A 37 4.62 -4.86 10.16
CA SER A 37 4.90 -3.54 9.63
C SER A 37 4.11 -3.31 8.35
N VAL A 38 4.06 -2.05 7.96
CA VAL A 38 3.39 -1.62 6.74
C VAL A 38 4.35 -0.75 5.93
N GLY A 39 4.14 -0.72 4.63
CA GLY A 39 4.91 0.13 3.75
C GLY A 39 4.10 0.55 2.54
N GLY A 40 4.54 1.62 1.90
CA GLY A 40 3.90 2.06 0.68
C GLY A 40 4.67 3.12 -0.07
N VAL A 41 4.31 3.28 -1.34
CA VAL A 41 4.97 4.19 -2.27
C VAL A 41 3.96 4.87 -3.17
N ALA A 42 4.03 6.20 -3.23
CA ALA A 42 3.38 7.01 -4.25
C ALA A 42 4.46 7.56 -5.18
N ARG A 43 4.65 6.87 -6.31
CA ARG A 43 5.79 7.10 -7.23
C ARG A 43 5.68 8.43 -7.97
N ASP A 44 4.46 8.87 -8.25
CA ASP A 44 4.12 10.14 -8.90
C ASP A 44 4.52 11.36 -8.06
N VAL A 45 4.33 11.29 -6.73
CA VAL A 45 4.70 12.36 -5.79
C VAL A 45 6.01 12.12 -5.06
N ARG A 46 6.72 11.02 -5.38
CA ARG A 46 8.01 10.63 -4.75
C ARG A 46 7.92 10.51 -3.23
N ARG A 47 6.85 9.92 -2.73
CA ARG A 47 6.61 9.71 -1.29
C ARG A 47 6.69 8.22 -0.98
N ILE A 48 7.29 7.89 0.17
CA ILE A 48 7.37 6.52 0.69
C ILE A 48 7.06 6.52 2.17
N PHE A 49 6.57 5.39 2.68
CA PHE A 49 6.54 5.13 4.11
C PHE A 49 6.90 3.69 4.43
N SER A 50 7.38 3.48 5.66
CA SER A 50 7.71 2.19 6.23
C SER A 50 7.63 2.30 7.75
N LYS A 51 6.70 1.56 8.35
CA LYS A 51 6.32 1.74 9.76
C LYS A 51 6.16 0.40 10.46
N ASN A 52 6.73 0.27 11.65
CA ASN A 52 6.46 -0.87 12.53
C ASN A 52 5.13 -0.63 13.25
N ILE A 53 4.24 -1.62 13.25
CA ILE A 53 2.89 -1.49 13.86
C ILE A 53 2.68 -2.47 15.02
N GLY A 54 3.76 -3.07 15.52
CA GLY A 54 3.76 -4.06 16.59
C GLY A 54 3.16 -5.40 16.14
N ILE A 55 2.49 -6.11 17.04
CA ILE A 55 1.89 -7.41 16.73
C ILE A 55 0.44 -7.18 16.29
N LYS A 56 0.16 -7.42 15.00
CA LYS A 56 -1.16 -7.26 14.37
C LYS A 56 -1.43 -8.42 13.41
N ASP A 57 -2.69 -8.81 13.27
CA ASP A 57 -3.09 -9.73 12.20
C ASP A 57 -3.04 -9.04 10.83
N SER A 58 -2.94 -9.83 9.75
CA SER A 58 -2.76 -9.31 8.39
C SER A 58 -3.93 -8.44 7.91
N ASN A 59 -5.17 -8.73 8.32
CA ASN A 59 -6.31 -7.90 7.92
C ASN A 59 -6.23 -6.50 8.56
N LEU A 60 -5.90 -6.43 9.85
CA LEU A 60 -5.72 -5.15 10.52
C LEU A 60 -4.48 -4.41 10.01
N ALA A 61 -3.40 -5.13 9.70
CA ALA A 61 -2.18 -4.55 9.16
C ALA A 61 -2.38 -3.90 7.79
N GLU A 62 -3.07 -4.58 6.88
CA GLU A 62 -3.39 -4.02 5.58
C GLU A 62 -4.34 -2.82 5.69
N PHE A 63 -5.33 -2.86 6.61
CA PHE A 63 -6.16 -1.67 6.88
C PHE A 63 -5.32 -0.48 7.39
N ILE A 64 -4.34 -0.74 8.26
CA ILE A 64 -3.39 0.28 8.72
C ILE A 64 -2.54 0.80 7.56
N ALA A 65 -2.06 -0.06 6.66
CA ALA A 65 -1.28 0.35 5.49
C ALA A 65 -2.07 1.32 4.60
N VAL A 66 -3.35 1.03 4.37
CA VAL A 66 -4.28 1.90 3.63
C VAL A 66 -4.52 3.22 4.37
N PHE A 67 -4.69 3.19 5.69
CA PHE A 67 -4.93 4.39 6.49
C PHE A 67 -3.70 5.32 6.50
N GLU A 68 -2.51 4.77 6.71
CA GLU A 68 -1.25 5.53 6.66
C GLU A 68 -1.03 6.15 5.27
N ALA A 69 -1.32 5.40 4.21
CA ALA A 69 -1.29 5.93 2.85
C ALA A 69 -2.24 7.12 2.68
N LEU A 70 -3.49 7.04 3.14
CA LEU A 70 -4.43 8.17 3.05
C LEU A 70 -3.97 9.38 3.86
N SER A 71 -3.47 9.18 5.07
CA SER A 71 -2.92 10.26 5.92
C SER A 71 -1.80 11.02 5.21
N ILE A 72 -0.85 10.30 4.62
CA ILE A 72 0.25 10.89 3.84
C ILE A 72 -0.26 11.71 2.65
N MET A 73 -1.28 11.21 1.97
CA MET A 73 -1.86 11.90 0.81
C MET A 73 -2.60 13.19 1.22
N ILE A 74 -3.26 13.19 2.39
CA ILE A 74 -3.87 14.39 2.97
C ILE A 74 -2.79 15.40 3.39
N GLU A 75 -1.75 14.95 4.10
CA GLU A 75 -0.64 15.79 4.58
C GLU A 75 0.16 16.42 3.44
N ALA A 76 0.31 15.72 2.32
CA ALA A 76 0.93 16.24 1.11
C ALA A 76 0.13 17.39 0.44
N LYS A 77 -0.98 17.85 1.05
CA LYS A 77 -1.89 18.89 0.54
C LYS A 77 -2.39 18.58 -0.86
N LEU A 78 -2.56 17.29 -1.17
CA LEU A 78 -3.16 16.89 -2.44
C LEU A 78 -4.58 17.44 -2.48
N ASN A 79 -4.99 17.93 -3.64
CA ASN A 79 -6.30 18.54 -3.81
C ASN A 79 -7.38 17.54 -3.36
N PRO A 80 -8.22 17.85 -2.37
CA PRO A 80 -9.27 16.94 -1.90
C PRO A 80 -10.29 16.58 -3.01
N LEU A 81 -10.34 17.36 -4.09
CA LEU A 81 -11.14 17.04 -5.29
C LEU A 81 -10.51 16.00 -6.21
N SER A 82 -9.29 15.52 -5.92
CA SER A 82 -8.62 14.47 -6.69
C SER A 82 -9.14 13.08 -6.34
N GLU A 83 -9.10 12.19 -7.33
CA GLU A 83 -9.37 10.76 -7.12
C GLU A 83 -8.08 10.06 -6.67
N ILE A 84 -8.22 9.01 -5.84
CA ILE A 84 -7.11 8.18 -5.39
C ILE A 84 -7.30 6.74 -5.83
N ILE A 85 -6.24 6.15 -6.35
CA ILE A 85 -6.09 4.71 -6.56
C ILE A 85 -5.15 4.15 -5.50
N ILE A 86 -5.61 3.13 -4.78
CA ILE A 86 -4.80 2.35 -3.85
C ILE A 86 -4.59 0.97 -4.46
N GLU A 87 -3.35 0.60 -4.70
CA GLU A 87 -2.97 -0.71 -5.23
C GLU A 87 -2.36 -1.58 -4.13
N SER A 88 -2.80 -2.83 -4.02
CA SER A 88 -2.22 -3.83 -3.11
C SER A 88 -2.42 -5.25 -3.66
N ASP A 89 -1.60 -6.22 -3.26
CA ASP A 89 -1.77 -7.63 -3.66
C ASP A 89 -2.79 -8.40 -2.77
N SER A 90 -3.20 -7.77 -1.67
CA SER A 90 -4.20 -8.27 -0.72
C SER A 90 -5.61 -8.38 -1.30
N LYS A 91 -6.40 -9.28 -0.71
CA LYS A 91 -7.76 -9.63 -1.18
C LYS A 91 -8.82 -8.90 -0.37
N TYR A 92 -9.26 -7.74 -0.85
CA TYR A 92 -10.49 -7.09 -0.38
C TYR A 92 -11.57 -6.97 -1.46
N ASN A 93 -12.79 -6.74 -1.00
CA ASN A 93 -14.00 -6.68 -1.83
C ASN A 93 -14.56 -5.26 -1.95
N ALA A 94 -15.63 -5.10 -2.72
CA ALA A 94 -16.31 -3.82 -2.94
C ALA A 94 -16.79 -3.11 -1.65
N THR A 95 -17.05 -3.85 -0.56
CA THR A 95 -17.42 -3.27 0.74
C THR A 95 -16.29 -2.42 1.30
N PHE A 96 -15.04 -2.83 1.11
CA PHE A 96 -13.87 -2.07 1.52
C PHE A 96 -13.81 -0.71 0.83
N ASN A 97 -14.00 -0.69 -0.50
CA ASN A 97 -14.10 0.55 -1.27
C ASN A 97 -15.20 1.47 -0.75
N LYS A 98 -16.38 0.92 -0.45
CA LYS A 98 -17.48 1.70 0.10
C LYS A 98 -17.11 2.34 1.44
N LEU A 99 -16.43 1.60 2.33
CA LEU A 99 -15.97 2.13 3.61
C LEU A 99 -14.95 3.27 3.39
N LEU A 100 -13.93 3.09 2.55
CA LEU A 100 -12.93 4.13 2.30
C LEU A 100 -13.56 5.44 1.82
N ASN A 101 -14.52 5.36 0.89
CA ASN A 101 -15.22 6.55 0.37
C ASN A 101 -16.13 7.23 1.39
N LEU A 102 -16.48 6.58 2.50
CA LEU A 102 -17.25 7.21 3.59
C LEU A 102 -16.36 7.94 4.59
N TYR A 103 -15.09 7.52 4.73
CA TYR A 103 -14.20 7.99 5.80
C TYR A 103 -13.21 9.06 5.36
N ALA A 104 -13.10 9.37 4.07
CA ALA A 104 -12.07 10.27 3.55
C ALA A 104 -12.64 11.39 2.69
N ASP A 105 -12.03 12.58 2.78
CA ASP A 105 -12.46 13.79 2.07
C ASP A 105 -12.06 13.84 0.58
N PHE A 106 -11.75 12.69 -0.02
CA PHE A 106 -11.40 12.59 -1.43
C PHE A 106 -12.65 12.43 -2.31
N LYS A 107 -12.62 13.00 -3.53
CA LYS A 107 -13.71 12.84 -4.52
C LYS A 107 -14.10 11.37 -4.73
N LYS A 108 -13.10 10.49 -4.78
CA LYS A 108 -13.27 9.05 -4.93
C LYS A 108 -11.99 8.30 -4.55
N ILE A 109 -12.13 7.20 -3.81
CA ILE A 109 -11.06 6.23 -3.55
C ILE A 109 -11.40 4.90 -4.24
N THR A 110 -10.43 4.34 -4.96
CA THR A 110 -10.54 3.04 -5.61
C THR A 110 -9.40 2.13 -5.17
N TYR A 111 -9.72 1.08 -4.42
CA TYR A 111 -8.83 -0.03 -4.10
C TYR A 111 -8.81 -1.03 -5.26
N ILE A 112 -7.63 -1.30 -5.79
CA ILE A 112 -7.38 -2.21 -6.91
C ILE A 112 -6.42 -3.29 -6.43
N ARG A 113 -6.84 -4.54 -6.61
CA ARG A 113 -5.94 -5.66 -6.41
C ARG A 113 -4.97 -5.78 -7.59
N VAL A 114 -3.67 -5.80 -7.29
CA VAL A 114 -2.60 -5.99 -8.27
C VAL A 114 -1.89 -7.34 -8.04
N PHE A 115 -1.08 -7.75 -9.01
CA PHE A 115 -0.18 -8.89 -8.82
C PHE A 115 1.00 -8.48 -7.95
N ARG A 116 1.50 -9.42 -7.14
CA ARG A 116 2.65 -9.19 -6.26
C ARG A 116 3.86 -8.58 -6.98
N ASP A 117 4.15 -9.02 -8.20
CA ASP A 117 5.27 -8.50 -9.01
C ASP A 117 5.13 -7.00 -9.30
N ALA A 118 3.89 -6.49 -9.42
CA ALA A 118 3.62 -5.06 -9.58
C ALA A 118 3.72 -4.28 -8.25
N ASN A 119 3.58 -4.97 -7.11
CA ASN A 119 3.62 -4.39 -5.76
C ASN A 119 4.99 -4.52 -5.05
N HIS A 120 6.00 -5.12 -5.68
CA HIS A 120 7.27 -5.50 -5.05
C HIS A 120 7.97 -4.40 -4.25
N PHE A 121 7.82 -3.12 -4.63
CA PHE A 121 8.44 -2.02 -3.91
C PHE A 121 7.73 -1.70 -2.59
N ALA A 122 6.40 -1.85 -2.54
CA ALA A 122 5.64 -1.71 -1.30
C ALA A 122 5.92 -2.90 -0.36
N ASP A 123 5.97 -4.14 -0.88
CA ASP A 123 6.41 -5.34 -0.12
C ASP A 123 7.80 -5.13 0.50
N ALA A 124 8.77 -4.60 -0.28
CA ALA A 124 10.10 -4.31 0.23
C ALA A 124 10.08 -3.27 1.36
N LEU A 125 9.33 -2.18 1.21
CA LEU A 125 9.18 -1.15 2.24
C LEU A 125 8.50 -1.70 3.51
N ALA A 126 7.48 -2.54 3.35
CA ALA A 126 6.82 -3.20 4.47
C ALA A 126 7.82 -4.10 5.21
N ARG A 127 8.53 -4.99 4.51
CA ARG A 127 9.56 -5.87 5.10
C ARG A 127 10.66 -5.11 5.82
N MET A 128 11.11 -3.98 5.26
CA MET A 128 12.11 -3.13 5.90
C MET A 128 11.61 -2.57 7.24
N GLY A 129 10.30 -2.31 7.36
CA GLY A 129 9.66 -1.74 8.55
C GLY A 129 9.70 -2.63 9.80
N VAL A 130 9.75 -3.95 9.63
CA VAL A 130 9.66 -4.92 10.75
C VAL A 130 10.75 -4.67 11.80
N ASN A 131 11.97 -4.37 11.37
CA ASN A 131 13.13 -4.22 12.25
C ASN A 131 13.54 -2.76 12.48
N ARG A 132 12.72 -1.77 12.08
CA ARG A 132 13.09 -0.36 12.28
C ARG A 132 12.80 0.06 13.72
N ASN A 133 13.73 0.84 14.26
CA ASN A 133 13.55 1.53 15.55
C ASN A 133 12.83 2.88 15.39
N SER A 134 12.61 3.33 14.15
CA SER A 134 11.94 4.59 13.82
C SER A 134 11.25 4.49 12.47
N ASP A 135 10.07 5.11 12.37
CA ASP A 135 9.28 5.14 11.16
C ASP A 135 9.97 5.95 10.05
N VAL A 136 9.76 5.53 8.81
CA VAL A 136 9.98 6.39 7.63
C VAL A 136 8.62 6.95 7.29
N VAL A 137 8.48 8.26 7.49
CA VAL A 137 7.36 9.04 7.02
C VAL A 137 7.89 10.06 6.01
N PRO A 138 7.09 10.40 4.98
CA PRO A 138 7.52 11.28 3.90
C PRO A 138 7.85 12.72 4.28
#